data_AF-A0A7S0IC54-F1
#
_entry.id   AF-A0A7S0IC54-F1
#
_cell.length_a   1.000
_cell.length_b   1.000
_cell.length_c   1.000
_cell.angle_alpha   90.00
_cell.angle_beta   90.00
_cell.angle_gamma   90.00
#
_symmetry.space_group_name_H-M   'P 1'
#
loop_
_entity.id
_entity.type
_entity.pdbx_description
1 polymer ?
#
loop_
_entity_poly.entity_id
_entity_poly.type
_entity_poly.pdbx_seq_one_letter_code
_entity_poly.pdbx_strand_id
1 'polypeptide(L)'
;AAELKAVAERIAPQVEESTADLPAPLRNRPLHDSPPTAATDPGDRFIAICGKLDRIGSGCIDRFVLERVLDGEECRGLIRNVRAGFLFDLLKAHAGGRSGRFVHYLPLLRDLEAENVAIARAKEEAAAARERELARIEEEERVAAEERARAEEEAAAAAKELARRAIANVISKPVDPAESIGHLFHSQGAAAKGQDRTQLVKFNREYAAAVAAYKKGSAGGVTPKVTNNHAADAAATESHVNQLGAFLQSQMDEKMRKEREERENWAQIENERIERGRREEAEAHDQEREKARRIAQELLAGWEKQQADRSKIKQSARVMGESWPFAPEHF
;
A
#
# COMPACT_ATOMS: atom_id res chain seq x y z
N ALA A 1 60.81 5.98 -62.41
CA ALA A 1 59.51 5.34 -62.68
C ALA A 1 59.36 4.11 -61.80
N ALA A 2 58.80 4.28 -60.59
CA ALA A 2 58.27 3.20 -59.73
C ALA A 2 57.68 3.72 -58.40
N GLU A 3 57.87 4.99 -58.02
CA GLU A 3 57.41 5.49 -56.70
C GLU A 3 56.47 6.71 -56.75
N LEU A 4 55.85 6.98 -57.90
CA LEU A 4 54.83 8.05 -58.03
C LEU A 4 53.46 7.51 -58.45
N LYS A 5 53.15 6.28 -58.07
CA LYS A 5 51.88 5.61 -58.40
C LYS A 5 51.00 5.27 -57.19
N ALA A 6 51.42 5.62 -55.97
CA ALA A 6 50.71 5.25 -54.74
C ALA A 6 50.08 6.43 -53.96
N VAL A 7 50.11 7.65 -54.51
CA VAL A 7 49.48 8.84 -53.88
C VAL A 7 48.24 9.31 -54.67
N ALA A 8 47.96 8.70 -55.83
CA ALA A 8 46.90 9.15 -56.74
C ALA A 8 45.50 8.56 -56.46
N GLU A 9 45.27 7.86 -55.34
CA GLU A 9 44.00 7.14 -55.12
C GLU A 9 43.31 7.42 -53.78
N ARG A 10 43.59 8.57 -53.13
CA ARG A 10 42.95 8.87 -51.83
C ARG A 10 42.30 10.23 -51.63
N ILE A 11 42.24 11.09 -52.65
CA ILE A 11 41.54 12.38 -52.51
C ILE A 11 40.77 12.71 -53.79
N ALA A 12 39.52 12.28 -53.82
CA ALA A 12 38.41 12.85 -54.58
C ALA A 12 37.14 12.54 -53.76
N PRO A 13 36.15 13.46 -53.65
CA PRO A 13 35.58 14.13 -54.83
C PRO A 13 35.29 15.64 -54.71
N GLN A 14 35.35 16.23 -55.91
CA GLN A 14 34.43 17.21 -56.48
C GLN A 14 34.35 18.63 -55.89
N VAL A 15 35.13 19.49 -56.54
CA VAL A 15 34.79 20.88 -56.82
C VAL A 15 33.83 20.86 -58.03
N GLU A 16 32.62 21.38 -57.86
CA GLU A 16 31.85 21.96 -58.96
C GLU A 16 31.53 23.42 -58.63
N GLU A 17 31.48 24.18 -59.71
CA GLU A 17 31.71 25.60 -59.78
C GLU A 17 30.57 26.46 -59.25
N SER A 18 30.99 27.57 -58.66
CA SER A 18 30.21 28.76 -58.34
C SER A 18 29.70 29.43 -59.63
N THR A 19 28.38 29.44 -59.82
CA THR A 19 27.68 30.52 -60.55
C THR A 19 26.57 31.09 -59.68
N ALA A 20 26.55 32.42 -59.63
CA ALA A 20 25.72 33.25 -58.78
C ALA A 20 24.22 33.00 -59.00
N ASP A 21 23.46 32.95 -57.90
CA ASP A 21 22.07 33.36 -57.90
C ASP A 21 21.68 34.01 -56.57
N LEU A 22 21.04 35.16 -56.72
CA LEU A 22 20.54 36.09 -55.70
C LEU A 22 19.59 35.41 -54.69
N PRO A 23 19.36 36.00 -53.50
CA PRO A 23 18.31 35.51 -52.60
C PRO A 23 16.97 35.61 -53.32
N ALA A 24 16.35 34.45 -53.58
CA ALA A 24 15.05 34.38 -54.23
C ALA A 24 14.02 35.25 -53.49
N PRO A 25 13.21 36.06 -54.19
CA PRO A 25 12.13 36.80 -53.56
C PRO A 25 11.13 35.82 -52.97
N LEU A 26 10.46 36.24 -51.88
CA LEU A 26 9.34 35.57 -51.24
C LEU A 26 8.29 35.19 -52.29
N ARG A 27 8.42 34.00 -52.88
CA ARG A 27 7.40 33.43 -53.75
C ARG A 27 6.26 32.96 -52.85
N ASN A 28 5.18 33.74 -52.89
CA ASN A 28 3.86 33.35 -52.44
C ASN A 28 3.59 31.89 -52.85
N ARG A 29 3.50 31.00 -51.85
CA ARG A 29 3.18 29.60 -52.06
C ARG A 29 1.73 29.50 -52.55
N PRO A 30 1.42 28.65 -53.55
CA PRO A 30 0.07 28.58 -54.09
C PRO A 30 -0.91 28.05 -53.04
N LEU A 31 -2.05 28.74 -52.96
CA LEU A 31 -3.31 28.26 -52.40
C LEU A 31 -3.71 26.98 -53.15
N HIS A 32 -3.58 25.81 -52.54
CA HIS A 32 -4.42 24.61 -52.72
C HIS A 32 -3.69 23.38 -52.17
N ASP A 33 -3.92 23.07 -50.90
CA ASP A 33 -3.68 21.76 -50.29
C ASP A 33 -4.88 21.50 -49.37
N SER A 34 -5.31 20.24 -49.24
CA SER A 34 -6.44 19.79 -48.44
C SER A 34 -6.51 20.48 -47.05
N PRO A 35 -7.72 20.70 -46.48
CA PRO A 35 -7.83 21.28 -45.15
C PRO A 35 -6.96 20.46 -44.18
N PRO A 36 -6.14 21.12 -43.31
CA PRO A 36 -5.35 20.38 -42.35
C PRO A 36 -6.29 19.53 -41.50
N THR A 37 -6.16 18.21 -41.59
CA THR A 37 -6.94 17.24 -40.80
C THR A 37 -6.13 16.90 -39.56
N ALA A 38 -6.79 16.89 -38.41
CA ALA A 38 -6.22 16.46 -37.16
C ALA A 38 -6.30 14.93 -37.02
N ALA A 39 -5.51 14.35 -36.11
CA ALA A 39 -5.62 12.93 -35.80
C ALA A 39 -6.84 12.59 -34.94
N THR A 40 -7.42 13.60 -34.26
CA THR A 40 -8.49 13.42 -33.27
C THR A 40 -9.68 14.35 -33.55
N ASP A 41 -10.91 13.88 -33.27
CA ASP A 41 -12.14 14.69 -33.34
C ASP A 41 -12.05 16.06 -32.62
N PRO A 42 -11.52 16.17 -31.38
CA PRO A 42 -11.32 17.47 -30.74
C PRO A 42 -10.23 18.31 -31.44
N GLY A 43 -9.26 17.67 -32.08
CA GLY A 43 -8.27 18.33 -32.95
C GLY A 43 -8.90 18.96 -34.18
N ASP A 44 -9.82 18.27 -34.86
CA ASP A 44 -10.53 18.81 -36.03
C ASP A 44 -11.40 20.01 -35.63
N ARG A 45 -12.06 19.94 -34.48
CA ARG A 45 -12.82 21.06 -33.90
C ARG A 45 -11.89 22.24 -33.59
N PHE A 46 -10.73 21.98 -33.00
CA PHE A 46 -9.72 23.00 -32.72
C PHE A 46 -9.24 23.70 -33.98
N ILE A 47 -8.94 22.96 -35.06
CA ILE A 47 -8.57 23.53 -36.36
C ILE A 47 -9.71 24.37 -36.92
N ALA A 48 -10.97 23.90 -36.84
CA ALA A 48 -12.12 24.62 -37.35
C ALA A 48 -12.36 25.95 -36.61
N ILE A 49 -12.20 25.98 -35.28
CA ILE A 49 -12.31 27.20 -34.48
C ILE A 49 -11.15 28.14 -34.79
N CYS A 50 -9.92 27.62 -34.85
CA CYS A 50 -8.73 28.41 -35.15
C CYS A 50 -8.79 29.02 -36.56
N GLY A 51 -9.26 28.28 -37.56
CA GLY A 51 -9.45 28.78 -38.93
C GLY A 51 -10.51 29.88 -39.03
N LYS A 52 -11.54 29.89 -38.16
CA LYS A 52 -12.51 31.01 -38.10
C LYS A 52 -11.89 32.27 -37.49
N LEU A 53 -10.95 32.11 -36.57
CA LEU A 53 -10.27 33.21 -35.88
C LEU A 53 -9.11 33.77 -36.72
N ASP A 54 -8.40 32.92 -37.44
CA ASP A 54 -7.33 33.27 -38.37
C ASP A 54 -7.88 33.57 -39.77
N ARG A 55 -8.55 34.72 -39.91
CA ARG A 55 -9.13 35.17 -41.18
C ARG A 55 -8.11 35.40 -42.29
N ILE A 56 -6.84 35.60 -41.93
CA ILE A 56 -5.73 35.90 -42.84
C ILE A 56 -5.08 34.59 -43.32
N GLY A 57 -5.35 33.46 -42.67
CA GLY A 57 -4.70 32.18 -42.96
C GLY A 57 -3.21 32.18 -42.64
N SER A 58 -2.82 32.96 -41.63
CA SER A 58 -1.43 33.11 -41.19
C SER A 58 -0.88 31.90 -40.43
N GLY A 59 -1.74 30.97 -40.02
CA GLY A 59 -1.40 29.85 -39.15
C GLY A 59 -1.12 30.27 -37.71
N CYS A 60 -1.44 31.52 -37.33
CA CYS A 60 -1.08 32.14 -36.06
C CYS A 60 -2.29 32.78 -35.38
N ILE A 61 -2.42 32.60 -34.06
CA ILE A 61 -3.48 33.22 -33.26
C ILE A 61 -2.88 33.86 -32.01
N ASP A 62 -3.49 34.93 -31.52
CA ASP A 62 -3.09 35.55 -30.24
C ASP A 62 -3.18 34.50 -29.11
N ARG A 63 -2.10 34.41 -28.32
CA ARG A 63 -1.94 33.41 -27.26
C ARG A 63 -3.13 33.38 -26.31
N PHE A 64 -3.64 34.54 -25.88
CA PHE A 64 -4.76 34.61 -24.94
C PHE A 64 -6.05 34.04 -25.55
N VAL A 65 -6.27 34.29 -26.84
CA VAL A 65 -7.42 33.75 -27.57
C VAL A 65 -7.29 32.24 -27.72
N LEU A 66 -6.08 31.75 -28.00
CA LEU A 66 -5.81 30.33 -28.16
C LEU A 66 -5.98 29.54 -26.86
N GLU A 67 -5.48 30.07 -25.74
CA GLU A 67 -5.69 29.49 -24.41
C GLU A 67 -7.18 29.37 -24.08
N ARG A 68 -7.98 30.40 -24.38
CA ARG A 68 -9.44 30.34 -24.22
C ARG A 68 -10.12 29.30 -25.11
N VAL A 69 -9.60 29.07 -26.32
CA VAL A 69 -10.13 28.02 -27.23
C VAL A 69 -9.81 26.64 -26.68
N LEU A 70 -8.59 26.42 -26.18
CA LEU A 70 -8.18 25.16 -25.56
C LEU A 70 -8.99 24.83 -24.29
N ASP A 71 -9.31 25.84 -23.49
CA ASP A 71 -10.17 25.71 -22.30
C ASP A 71 -11.66 25.48 -22.65
N GLY A 72 -12.05 25.65 -23.91
CA GLY A 72 -13.42 25.43 -24.38
C GLY A 72 -13.83 23.95 -24.32
N GLU A 73 -15.13 23.71 -24.12
CA GLU A 73 -15.69 22.36 -24.04
C GLU A 73 -15.42 21.51 -25.29
N GLU A 74 -15.37 22.15 -26.46
CA GLU A 74 -15.15 21.51 -27.75
C GLU A 74 -13.72 20.96 -27.92
N CYS A 75 -12.74 21.59 -27.26
CA CYS A 75 -11.32 21.24 -27.35
C CYS A 75 -10.77 20.61 -26.07
N ARG A 76 -11.59 20.48 -25.01
CA ARG A 76 -11.21 19.91 -23.71
C ARG A 76 -10.53 18.54 -23.82
N GLY A 77 -10.91 17.74 -24.82
CA GLY A 77 -10.32 16.43 -25.09
C GLY A 77 -8.82 16.47 -25.38
N LEU A 78 -8.30 17.56 -25.96
CA LEU A 78 -6.89 17.72 -26.31
C LEU A 78 -6.00 17.95 -25.08
N ILE A 79 -6.50 18.67 -24.07
CA ILE A 79 -5.72 19.09 -22.91
C ILE A 79 -6.01 18.27 -21.64
N ARG A 80 -7.09 17.47 -21.61
CA ARG A 80 -7.57 16.79 -20.40
C ARG A 80 -6.51 15.92 -19.70
N ASN A 81 -5.68 15.22 -20.47
CA ASN A 81 -4.67 14.32 -19.93
C ASN A 81 -3.26 14.93 -19.92
N VAL A 82 -3.10 16.12 -20.50
CA VAL A 82 -1.80 16.78 -20.67
C VAL A 82 -1.46 17.56 -19.41
N ARG A 83 -0.20 17.50 -18.98
CA ARG A 83 0.27 18.24 -17.81
C ARG A 83 0.30 19.74 -18.10
N ALA A 84 -0.21 20.56 -17.19
CA ALA A 84 -0.24 22.02 -17.35
C ALA A 84 1.14 22.62 -17.64
N GLY A 85 2.20 22.16 -16.95
CA GLY A 85 3.58 22.62 -17.21
C GLY A 85 4.03 22.35 -18.65
N PHE A 86 3.77 21.15 -19.17
CA PHE A 86 4.08 20.79 -20.56
C PHE A 86 3.31 21.66 -21.55
N LEU A 87 2.02 21.91 -21.30
CA LEU A 87 1.21 22.80 -22.14
C LEU A 87 1.79 24.22 -22.18
N PHE A 88 2.23 24.78 -21.04
CA PHE A 88 2.86 26.10 -21.01
C PHE A 88 4.18 26.16 -21.75
N ASP A 89 5.02 25.13 -21.62
CA ASP A 89 6.27 25.02 -22.35
C ASP A 89 6.04 24.90 -23.85
N LEU A 90 5.02 24.14 -24.24
CA LEU A 90 4.64 23.95 -25.63
C LEU A 90 4.09 25.24 -26.27
N LEU A 91 3.23 25.96 -25.55
CA LEU A 91 2.74 27.28 -25.98
C LEU A 91 3.88 28.28 -26.14
N LYS A 92 4.91 28.21 -25.28
CA LYS A 92 6.10 29.05 -25.37
C LYS A 92 7.02 28.64 -26.53
N ALA A 93 7.17 27.34 -26.79
CA ALA A 93 7.97 26.82 -27.89
C ALA A 93 7.39 27.21 -29.26
N HIS A 94 6.06 27.22 -29.38
CA HIS A 94 5.35 27.62 -30.59
C HIS A 94 4.94 29.09 -30.62
N ALA A 95 5.44 29.91 -29.69
CA ALA A 95 5.22 31.34 -29.69
C ALA A 95 6.03 32.01 -30.81
N GLY A 96 5.34 32.73 -31.69
CA GLY A 96 5.91 33.48 -32.80
C GLY A 96 6.17 34.95 -32.47
N GLY A 97 7.20 35.50 -33.11
CA GLY A 97 7.54 36.93 -33.06
C GLY A 97 8.36 37.37 -31.84
N ARG A 98 8.82 38.63 -31.87
CA ARG A 98 9.71 39.20 -30.83
C ARG A 98 9.06 39.35 -29.46
N SER A 99 7.73 39.37 -29.42
CA SER A 99 6.91 39.52 -28.20
C SER A 99 6.29 38.21 -27.71
N GLY A 100 6.39 37.10 -28.47
CA GLY A 100 5.74 35.83 -28.12
C GLY A 100 4.22 35.92 -27.97
N ARG A 101 3.60 36.93 -28.58
CA ARG A 101 2.16 37.22 -28.46
C ARG A 101 1.30 36.28 -29.29
N PHE A 102 1.83 35.78 -30.41
CA PHE A 102 1.12 34.88 -31.31
C PHE A 102 1.65 33.48 -31.16
N VAL A 103 0.82 32.47 -31.38
CA VAL A 103 1.20 31.06 -31.31
C VAL A 103 0.79 30.37 -32.61
N HIS A 104 1.68 29.54 -33.14
CA HIS A 104 1.43 28.72 -34.31
C HIS A 104 0.56 27.53 -33.93
N TYR A 105 -0.73 27.57 -34.29
CA TYR A 105 -1.72 26.61 -33.78
C TYR A 105 -1.64 25.22 -34.44
N LEU A 106 -1.17 25.12 -35.69
CA LEU A 106 -1.02 23.82 -36.37
C LEU A 106 0.16 22.99 -35.82
N PRO A 107 1.38 23.54 -35.66
CA PRO A 107 2.47 22.82 -34.97
C PRO A 107 2.11 22.45 -33.53
N LEU A 108 1.48 23.38 -32.80
CA LEU A 108 1.00 23.14 -31.44
C LEU A 108 0.07 21.93 -31.37
N LEU A 109 -0.91 21.84 -32.27
CA LEU A 109 -1.85 20.73 -32.31
C LEU A 109 -1.14 19.38 -32.55
N ARG A 110 -0.20 19.34 -33.50
CA ARG A 110 0.54 18.10 -33.81
C ARG A 110 1.29 17.57 -32.60
N ASP A 111 1.93 18.45 -31.84
CA ASP A 111 2.67 18.06 -30.65
C ASP A 111 1.74 17.67 -29.49
N LEU A 112 0.58 18.33 -29.35
CA LEU A 112 -0.46 17.92 -28.39
C LEU A 112 -1.03 16.54 -28.69
N GLU A 113 -1.26 16.23 -29.97
CA GLU A 113 -1.74 14.90 -30.38
C GLU A 113 -0.65 13.83 -30.18
N ALA A 114 0.61 14.14 -30.49
CA ALA A 114 1.73 13.26 -30.24
C ALA A 114 1.89 12.93 -28.74
N GLU A 115 1.77 13.93 -27.87
CA GLU A 115 1.83 13.74 -26.42
C GLU A 115 0.64 12.90 -25.92
N ASN A 116 -0.58 13.13 -26.43
CA ASN A 116 -1.73 12.31 -26.05
C ASN A 116 -1.56 10.83 -26.45
N VAL A 117 -0.94 10.56 -27.59
CA VAL A 117 -0.59 9.18 -28.00
C VAL A 117 0.47 8.59 -27.06
N ALA A 118 1.49 9.36 -26.67
CA ALA A 118 2.51 8.92 -25.72
C ALA A 118 1.90 8.60 -24.35
N ILE A 119 0.99 9.45 -23.86
CA ILE A 119 0.27 9.24 -22.60
C ILE A 119 -0.61 7.98 -22.68
N ALA A 120 -1.29 7.75 -23.81
CA ALA A 120 -2.12 6.55 -23.98
C ALA A 120 -1.27 5.28 -23.92
N ARG A 121 -0.13 5.24 -24.62
CA ARG A 121 0.82 4.11 -24.57
C ARG A 121 1.37 3.88 -23.16
N ALA A 122 1.78 4.94 -22.48
CA ALA A 122 2.28 4.82 -21.10
C ALA A 122 1.21 4.27 -20.14
N LYS A 123 -0.07 4.61 -20.34
CA LYS A 123 -1.18 4.04 -19.56
C LYS A 123 -1.40 2.57 -19.85
N GLU A 124 -1.34 2.15 -21.11
CA GLU A 124 -1.46 0.74 -21.51
C GLU A 124 -0.30 -0.09 -20.95
N GLU A 125 0.93 0.40 -21.04
CA GLU A 125 2.12 -0.25 -20.47
C GLU A 125 2.02 -0.37 -18.95
N ALA A 126 1.57 0.69 -18.27
CA ALA A 126 1.35 0.66 -16.83
C ALA A 126 0.23 -0.31 -16.43
N ALA A 127 -0.84 -0.42 -17.24
CA ALA A 127 -1.91 -1.40 -17.01
C ALA A 127 -1.41 -2.83 -17.18
N ALA A 128 -0.66 -3.12 -18.25
CA ALA A 128 -0.07 -4.43 -18.50
C ALA A 128 0.95 -4.81 -17.40
N ALA A 129 1.73 -3.85 -16.89
CA ALA A 129 2.64 -4.08 -15.77
C ALA A 129 1.88 -4.44 -14.47
N ARG A 130 0.78 -3.75 -14.20
CA ARG A 130 -0.08 -4.05 -13.04
C ARG A 130 -0.74 -5.42 -13.14
N GLU A 131 -1.21 -5.80 -14.33
CA GLU A 131 -1.79 -7.12 -14.57
C GLU A 131 -0.77 -8.24 -14.33
N ARG A 132 0.48 -8.06 -14.79
CA ARG A 132 1.57 -9.01 -14.53
C ARG A 132 1.91 -9.12 -13.05
N GLU A 133 1.91 -8.01 -12.33
CA GLU A 133 2.15 -8.00 -10.88
C GLU A 133 1.03 -8.73 -10.13
N LEU A 134 -0.23 -8.48 -10.51
CA LEU A 134 -1.39 -9.18 -9.95
C LEU A 134 -1.31 -10.69 -10.22
N ALA A 135 -0.95 -11.10 -11.44
CA ALA A 135 -0.74 -12.51 -11.77
C ALA A 135 0.37 -13.15 -10.92
N ARG A 136 1.46 -12.43 -10.63
CA ARG A 136 2.53 -12.90 -9.75
C ARG A 136 2.03 -13.08 -8.31
N ILE A 137 1.27 -12.11 -7.80
CA ILE A 137 0.68 -12.19 -6.45
C ILE A 137 -0.29 -13.36 -6.35
N GLU A 138 -1.15 -13.57 -7.35
CA GLU A 138 -2.07 -14.71 -7.37
C GLU A 138 -1.32 -16.06 -7.41
N GLU A 139 -0.21 -16.15 -8.15
CA GLU A 139 0.63 -17.35 -8.16
C GLU A 139 1.30 -17.58 -6.79
N GLU A 140 1.87 -16.55 -6.18
CA GLU A 140 2.45 -16.60 -4.83
C GLU A 140 1.42 -17.02 -3.78
N GLU A 141 0.19 -16.49 -3.84
CA GLU A 141 -0.91 -16.88 -2.96
C GLU A 141 -1.34 -18.33 -3.16
N ARG A 142 -1.36 -18.82 -4.41
CA ARG A 142 -1.66 -20.23 -4.70
C ARG A 142 -0.61 -21.17 -4.12
N VAL A 143 0.67 -20.85 -4.29
CA VAL A 143 1.76 -21.66 -3.71
C VAL A 143 1.67 -21.65 -2.18
N ALA A 144 1.44 -20.49 -1.57
CA ALA A 144 1.29 -20.38 -0.12
C ALA A 144 0.05 -21.14 0.40
N ALA A 145 -1.05 -21.16 -0.36
CA ALA A 145 -2.25 -21.93 -0.01
C ALA A 145 -2.01 -23.44 -0.11
N GLU A 146 -1.30 -23.90 -1.14
CA GLU A 146 -0.91 -25.31 -1.28
C GLU A 146 0.03 -25.77 -0.16
N GLU A 147 1.00 -24.94 0.24
CA GLU A 147 1.89 -25.22 1.37
C GLU A 147 1.12 -25.28 2.70
N ARG A 148 0.19 -24.34 2.94
CA ARG A 148 -0.68 -24.38 4.12
C ARG A 148 -1.55 -25.63 4.15
N ALA A 149 -2.12 -26.04 3.03
CA ALA A 149 -2.92 -27.25 2.95
C ALA A 149 -2.10 -28.51 3.28
N ARG A 150 -0.85 -28.60 2.78
CA ARG A 150 0.07 -29.70 3.14
C ARG A 150 0.42 -29.69 4.62
N ALA A 151 0.73 -28.53 5.19
CA ALA A 151 1.03 -28.39 6.62
C ALA A 151 -0.17 -28.78 7.50
N GLU A 152 -1.39 -28.44 7.10
CA GLU A 152 -2.62 -28.86 7.78
C GLU A 152 -2.84 -30.38 7.70
N GLU A 153 -2.58 -31.00 6.55
CA GLU A 153 -2.68 -32.46 6.39
C GLU A 153 -1.64 -33.19 7.25
N GLU A 154 -0.39 -32.72 7.28
CA GLU A 154 0.66 -33.25 8.15
C GLU A 154 0.32 -33.08 9.64
N ALA A 155 -0.21 -31.92 10.04
CA ALA A 155 -0.66 -31.67 11.41
C ALA A 155 -1.83 -32.59 11.79
N ALA A 156 -2.78 -32.82 10.88
CA ALA A 156 -3.90 -33.73 11.09
C ALA A 156 -3.42 -35.20 11.20
N ALA A 157 -2.43 -35.61 10.41
CA ALA A 157 -1.82 -36.93 10.50
C ALA A 157 -1.06 -37.10 11.83
N ALA A 158 -0.29 -36.10 12.25
CA ALA A 158 0.40 -36.09 13.53
C ALA A 158 -0.58 -36.16 14.72
N ALA A 159 -1.70 -35.44 14.65
CA ALA A 159 -2.76 -35.50 15.66
C ALA A 159 -3.42 -36.89 15.73
N LYS A 160 -3.69 -37.52 14.57
CA LYS A 160 -4.21 -38.90 14.51
C LYS A 160 -3.23 -39.91 15.10
N GLU A 161 -1.94 -39.78 14.81
CA GLU A 161 -0.91 -40.67 15.36
C GLU A 161 -0.73 -40.47 16.88
N LEU A 162 -0.80 -39.21 17.36
CA LEU A 162 -0.79 -38.91 18.79
C LEU A 162 -2.02 -39.51 19.50
N ALA A 163 -3.22 -39.40 18.90
CA ALA A 163 -4.43 -40.03 19.41
C ALA A 163 -4.30 -41.57 19.40
N ARG A 164 -3.73 -42.16 18.35
CA ARG A 164 -3.47 -43.60 18.27
C ARG A 164 -2.50 -44.07 19.35
N ARG A 165 -1.43 -43.33 19.62
CA ARG A 165 -0.47 -43.61 20.71
C ARG A 165 -1.11 -43.44 22.08
N ALA A 166 -1.97 -42.44 22.26
CA ALA A 166 -2.74 -42.28 23.50
C ALA A 166 -3.67 -43.48 23.73
N ILE A 167 -4.41 -43.92 22.72
CA ILE A 167 -5.25 -45.12 22.78
C ILE A 167 -4.40 -46.37 23.02
N ALA A 168 -3.28 -46.54 22.32
CA ALA A 168 -2.38 -47.67 22.51
C ALA A 168 -1.73 -47.70 23.89
N ASN A 169 -1.41 -46.55 24.49
CA ASN A 169 -0.93 -46.47 25.87
C ASN A 169 -2.02 -46.80 26.90
N VAL A 170 -3.29 -46.50 26.60
CA VAL A 170 -4.44 -46.94 27.41
C VAL A 170 -4.69 -48.45 27.27
N ILE A 171 -4.40 -49.05 26.11
CA ILE A 171 -4.61 -50.49 25.84
C ILE A 171 -3.42 -51.36 26.28
N SER A 172 -2.18 -50.88 26.14
CA SER A 172 -0.94 -51.65 26.45
C SER A 172 -0.41 -51.46 27.87
N LYS A 173 -1.05 -50.60 28.67
CA LYS A 173 -0.95 -50.63 30.12
C LYS A 173 -2.36 -50.76 30.68
N PRO A 174 -2.81 -51.98 31.05
CA PRO A 174 -3.84 -52.06 32.08
C PRO A 174 -3.13 -51.66 33.38
N VAL A 175 -2.99 -50.36 33.64
CA VAL A 175 -2.95 -49.92 35.03
C VAL A 175 -4.39 -49.62 35.35
N ASP A 176 -5.08 -50.66 35.80
CA ASP A 176 -6.41 -50.56 36.37
C ASP A 176 -6.33 -49.59 37.57
N PRO A 177 -7.04 -48.46 37.59
CA PRO A 177 -7.00 -47.53 38.71
C PRO A 177 -7.52 -48.15 40.03
N ALA A 178 -8.10 -49.35 39.99
CA ALA A 178 -8.43 -50.16 41.16
C ALA A 178 -7.21 -50.76 41.88
N GLU A 179 -6.06 -50.94 41.22
CA GLU A 179 -4.91 -51.64 41.80
C GLU A 179 -3.97 -50.72 42.61
N SER A 180 -3.90 -49.40 42.34
CA SER A 180 -3.03 -48.49 43.12
C SER A 180 -3.65 -48.06 44.46
N ILE A 181 -4.98 -48.01 44.56
CA ILE A 181 -5.72 -47.70 45.79
C ILE A 181 -5.76 -48.93 46.73
N GLY A 182 -5.88 -50.14 46.16
CA GLY A 182 -5.80 -51.40 46.90
C GLY A 182 -4.45 -51.64 47.57
N HIS A 183 -3.34 -51.21 46.96
CA HIS A 183 -2.00 -51.45 47.49
C HIS A 183 -1.63 -50.53 48.68
N LEU A 184 -2.25 -49.34 48.79
CA LEU A 184 -2.03 -48.38 49.88
C LEU A 184 -2.92 -48.63 51.12
N PHE A 185 -4.12 -49.21 50.95
CA PHE A 185 -4.95 -49.65 52.08
C PHE A 185 -4.36 -50.89 52.80
N HIS A 186 -3.48 -51.64 52.12
CA HIS A 186 -2.91 -52.90 52.61
C HIS A 186 -1.47 -52.81 53.14
N SER A 187 -0.65 -51.83 52.74
CA SER A 187 0.76 -51.81 53.16
C SER A 187 0.97 -51.34 54.59
N GLN A 188 0.03 -50.60 55.17
CA GLN A 188 0.16 -50.08 56.53
C GLN A 188 -1.18 -50.14 57.24
N GLY A 189 -1.53 -51.35 57.70
CA GLY A 189 -2.30 -51.41 58.92
C GLY A 189 -1.60 -50.60 60.01
N ALA A 190 -2.37 -49.82 60.75
CA ALA A 190 -2.34 -49.76 62.22
C ALA A 190 -3.20 -48.56 62.66
N ALA A 191 -4.31 -48.70 63.37
CA ALA A 191 -4.82 -49.84 64.07
C ALA A 191 -6.26 -49.55 64.48
N ALA A 192 -7.18 -50.48 64.19
CA ALA A 192 -8.30 -50.77 65.07
C ALA A 192 -8.95 -52.10 64.69
N LYS A 193 -8.30 -53.17 65.17
CA LYS A 193 -8.85 -54.43 65.68
C LYS A 193 -10.12 -55.00 65.01
N GLY A 194 -9.87 -56.08 64.27
CA GLY A 194 -10.60 -57.35 64.41
C GLY A 194 -12.06 -57.30 64.02
N GLN A 195 -12.33 -57.53 62.73
CA GLN A 195 -13.66 -57.95 62.32
C GLN A 195 -13.59 -59.18 61.43
N ASP A 196 -14.34 -60.16 61.91
CA ASP A 196 -14.38 -61.56 61.58
C ASP A 196 -14.84 -61.77 60.14
N ARG A 197 -14.39 -62.84 59.48
CA ARG A 197 -14.67 -63.10 58.04
C ARG A 197 -16.16 -63.22 57.74
N THR A 198 -16.96 -63.52 58.76
CA THR A 198 -18.42 -63.53 58.75
C THR A 198 -19.06 -62.13 58.65
N GLN A 199 -18.37 -61.08 59.11
CA GLN A 199 -18.85 -59.69 59.13
C GLN A 199 -18.68 -58.99 57.78
N LEU A 200 -17.60 -59.32 57.05
CA LEU A 200 -17.38 -58.91 55.66
C LEU A 200 -18.43 -59.49 54.71
N VAL A 201 -18.82 -60.75 54.91
CA VAL A 201 -19.89 -61.40 54.12
C VAL A 201 -21.26 -60.81 54.46
N LYS A 202 -21.52 -60.45 55.72
CA LYS A 202 -22.73 -59.70 56.13
C LYS A 202 -22.80 -58.33 55.47
N PHE A 203 -21.69 -57.56 55.48
CA PHE A 203 -21.63 -56.25 54.84
C PHE A 203 -21.95 -56.30 53.35
N ASN A 204 -21.37 -57.24 52.61
CA ASN A 204 -21.62 -57.38 51.17
C ASN A 204 -23.05 -57.84 50.85
N ARG A 205 -23.65 -58.66 51.71
CA ARG A 205 -25.03 -59.14 51.54
C ARG A 205 -26.05 -58.04 51.86
N GLU A 206 -25.79 -57.22 52.87
CA GLU A 206 -26.60 -56.07 53.27
C GLU A 206 -26.52 -54.93 52.24
N TYR A 207 -25.32 -54.66 51.70
CA TYR A 207 -25.12 -53.69 50.62
C TYR A 207 -25.90 -54.05 49.35
N ALA A 208 -25.88 -55.32 48.94
CA ALA A 208 -26.63 -55.78 47.76
C ALA A 208 -28.16 -55.77 47.97
N ALA A 209 -28.64 -56.12 49.18
CA ALA A 209 -30.07 -56.11 49.50
C ALA A 209 -30.66 -54.68 49.55
N ALA A 210 -29.90 -53.71 50.07
CA ALA A 210 -30.30 -52.30 50.11
C ALA A 210 -30.46 -51.71 48.69
N VAL A 211 -29.53 -52.04 47.79
CA VAL A 211 -29.59 -51.61 46.37
C VAL A 211 -30.80 -52.23 45.64
N ALA A 212 -31.15 -53.48 45.95
CA ALA A 212 -32.27 -54.17 45.32
C ALA A 212 -33.66 -53.70 45.84
N ALA A 213 -33.81 -53.47 47.14
CA ALA A 213 -35.05 -52.95 47.73
C ALA A 213 -35.39 -51.53 47.24
N TYR A 214 -34.37 -50.69 47.05
CA TYR A 214 -34.52 -49.34 46.50
C TYR A 214 -35.04 -49.33 45.06
N LYS A 215 -34.49 -50.20 44.20
CA LYS A 215 -34.97 -50.36 42.81
C LYS A 215 -36.41 -50.90 42.73
N LYS A 216 -36.85 -51.66 43.73
CA LYS A 216 -38.20 -52.27 43.77
C LYS A 216 -39.28 -51.35 44.33
N GLY A 217 -38.92 -50.38 45.17
CA GLY A 217 -39.84 -49.39 45.75
C GLY A 217 -40.04 -48.11 44.92
N SER A 218 -39.16 -47.83 43.95
CA SER A 218 -39.26 -46.65 43.10
C SER A 218 -40.11 -46.94 41.85
N ALA A 219 -41.43 -46.74 41.96
CA ALA A 219 -42.32 -46.72 40.81
C ALA A 219 -42.05 -45.45 39.99
N GLY A 220 -41.05 -45.50 39.10
CA GLY A 220 -40.79 -44.40 38.17
C GLY A 220 -39.35 -44.24 37.68
N GLY A 221 -38.37 -45.03 38.11
CA GLY A 221 -37.04 -45.00 37.49
C GLY A 221 -36.35 -43.62 37.50
N VAL A 222 -36.68 -42.76 38.47
CA VAL A 222 -36.03 -41.46 38.65
C VAL A 222 -34.92 -41.66 39.68
N THR A 223 -33.68 -41.65 39.23
CA THR A 223 -32.53 -41.40 40.11
C THR A 223 -32.70 -40.01 40.70
N PRO A 224 -32.52 -39.80 42.02
CA PRO A 224 -32.55 -38.45 42.55
C PRO A 224 -31.42 -37.68 41.86
N LYS A 225 -31.78 -36.61 41.14
CA LYS A 225 -30.84 -35.53 40.86
C LYS A 225 -30.27 -35.16 42.22
N VAL A 226 -28.99 -35.43 42.42
CA VAL A 226 -28.20 -34.79 43.47
C VAL A 226 -28.23 -33.31 43.13
N THR A 227 -29.27 -32.62 43.61
CA THR A 227 -29.29 -31.16 43.59
C THR A 227 -28.15 -30.73 44.48
N ASN A 228 -27.27 -29.94 43.88
CA ASN A 228 -25.95 -29.48 44.30
C ASN A 228 -25.83 -28.84 45.70
N ASN A 229 -26.89 -28.86 46.52
CA ASN A 229 -26.96 -28.07 47.75
C ASN A 229 -26.67 -28.90 49.01
N HIS A 230 -27.10 -30.16 49.13
CA HIS A 230 -26.79 -30.95 50.34
C HIS A 230 -25.39 -31.57 50.38
N ALA A 231 -24.74 -31.73 49.23
CA ALA A 231 -23.31 -32.07 49.18
C ALA A 231 -22.42 -30.86 49.55
N ALA A 232 -22.90 -29.63 49.29
CA ALA A 232 -22.23 -28.40 49.71
C ALA A 232 -22.34 -28.19 51.24
N ASP A 233 -23.49 -28.52 51.83
CA ASP A 233 -23.69 -28.41 53.28
C ASP A 233 -22.85 -29.43 54.08
N ALA A 234 -22.66 -30.66 53.56
CA ALA A 234 -21.82 -31.68 54.20
C ALA A 234 -20.30 -31.41 54.05
N ALA A 235 -19.90 -30.73 52.97
CA ALA A 235 -18.50 -30.31 52.75
C ALA A 235 -18.09 -29.10 53.61
N ALA A 236 -19.04 -28.38 54.20
CA ALA A 236 -18.77 -27.22 55.05
C ALA A 236 -18.30 -27.61 56.47
N THR A 237 -18.54 -28.84 56.92
CA THR A 237 -18.28 -29.27 58.31
C THR A 237 -17.01 -30.09 58.51
N GLU A 238 -16.36 -30.57 57.45
CA GLU A 238 -15.08 -31.29 57.56
C GLU A 238 -14.01 -30.59 56.73
N SER A 239 -12.98 -30.06 57.40
CA SER A 239 -11.86 -29.31 56.82
C SER A 239 -10.88 -30.20 56.03
N HIS A 240 -11.38 -31.16 55.26
CA HIS A 240 -10.57 -31.92 54.32
C HIS A 240 -10.58 -31.20 52.99
N VAL A 241 -9.57 -30.35 52.80
CA VAL A 241 -9.27 -29.67 51.54
C VAL A 241 -9.32 -30.70 50.42
N ASN A 242 -10.23 -30.51 49.47
CA ASN A 242 -10.33 -31.35 48.28
C ASN A 242 -9.06 -31.19 47.44
N GLN A 243 -8.05 -32.02 47.71
CA GLN A 243 -6.71 -31.91 47.12
C GLN A 243 -6.75 -32.08 45.60
N LEU A 244 -7.67 -32.90 45.07
CA LEU A 244 -7.87 -33.05 43.64
C LEU A 244 -8.48 -31.78 43.02
N GLY A 245 -9.45 -31.18 43.70
CA GLY A 245 -10.02 -29.89 43.31
C GLY A 245 -8.97 -28.77 43.30
N ALA A 246 -8.12 -28.70 44.32
CA ALA A 246 -7.04 -27.72 44.42
C ALA A 246 -5.98 -27.90 43.31
N PHE A 247 -5.64 -29.14 42.95
CA PHE A 247 -4.69 -29.44 41.87
C PHE A 247 -5.25 -29.10 40.48
N LEU A 248 -6.51 -29.45 40.21
CA LEU A 248 -7.15 -29.09 38.94
C LEU A 248 -7.30 -27.57 38.81
N GLN A 249 -7.62 -26.89 39.92
CA GLN A 249 -7.67 -25.44 39.97
C GLN A 249 -6.27 -24.84 39.72
N SER A 250 -5.21 -25.39 40.31
CA SER A 250 -3.84 -24.89 40.10
C SER A 250 -3.36 -25.08 38.66
N GLN A 251 -3.74 -26.17 37.99
CA GLN A 251 -3.44 -26.39 36.57
C GLN A 251 -4.19 -25.41 35.66
N MET A 252 -5.47 -25.11 35.96
CA MET A 252 -6.21 -24.08 35.25
C MET A 252 -5.62 -22.68 35.50
N ASP A 253 -5.25 -22.38 36.73
CA ASP A 253 -4.65 -21.10 37.11
C ASP A 253 -3.27 -20.91 36.46
N GLU A 254 -2.44 -21.95 36.40
CA GLU A 254 -1.17 -21.92 35.67
C GLU A 254 -1.35 -21.68 34.17
N LYS A 255 -2.35 -22.33 33.56
CA LYS A 255 -2.68 -22.10 32.15
C LYS A 255 -3.16 -20.66 31.93
N MET A 256 -4.07 -20.18 32.76
CA MET A 256 -4.59 -18.81 32.69
C MET A 256 -3.51 -17.76 32.98
N ARG A 257 -2.51 -18.10 33.80
CA ARG A 257 -1.37 -17.23 34.08
C ARG A 257 -0.47 -17.13 32.84
N LYS A 258 -0.13 -18.25 32.22
CA LYS A 258 0.64 -18.27 30.96
C LYS A 258 -0.06 -17.52 29.83
N GLU A 259 -1.36 -17.73 29.66
CA GLU A 259 -2.13 -16.98 28.65
C GLU A 259 -2.16 -15.46 28.93
N ARG A 260 -2.16 -15.05 30.21
CA ARG A 260 -2.03 -13.63 30.58
C ARG A 260 -0.62 -13.10 30.30
N GLU A 261 0.42 -13.82 30.71
CA GLU A 261 1.82 -13.46 30.44
C GLU A 261 2.08 -13.31 28.93
N GLU A 262 1.55 -14.23 28.10
CA GLU A 262 1.65 -14.14 26.65
C GLU A 262 0.89 -12.93 26.09
N ARG A 263 -0.34 -12.66 26.55
CA ARG A 263 -1.10 -11.48 26.13
C ARG A 263 -0.43 -10.17 26.53
N GLU A 264 0.15 -10.11 27.73
CA GLU A 264 0.92 -8.96 28.19
C GLU A 264 2.18 -8.75 27.37
N ASN A 265 2.89 -9.83 27.01
CA ASN A 265 4.05 -9.77 26.13
C ASN A 265 3.68 -9.27 24.73
N TRP A 266 2.59 -9.78 24.15
CA TRP A 266 2.07 -9.29 22.87
C TRP A 266 1.64 -7.82 22.93
N ALA A 267 0.99 -7.41 24.02
CA ALA A 267 0.62 -6.01 24.24
C ALA A 267 1.84 -5.09 24.38
N GLN A 268 2.92 -5.56 25.03
CA GLN A 268 4.17 -4.82 25.13
C GLN A 268 4.83 -4.65 23.76
N ILE A 269 4.95 -5.73 22.98
CA ILE A 269 5.53 -5.68 21.63
C ILE A 269 4.74 -4.74 20.71
N GLU A 270 3.40 -4.80 20.76
CA GLU A 270 2.56 -3.92 19.96
C GLU A 270 2.64 -2.46 20.42
N ASN A 271 2.68 -2.19 21.73
CA ASN A 271 2.88 -0.84 22.25
C ASN A 271 4.26 -0.27 21.83
N GLU A 272 5.32 -1.06 21.88
CA GLU A 272 6.65 -0.64 21.41
C GLU A 272 6.67 -0.35 19.89
N ARG A 273 5.89 -1.09 19.11
CA ARG A 273 5.71 -0.82 17.68
C ARG A 273 4.98 0.50 17.44
N ILE A 274 3.89 0.74 18.18
CA ILE A 274 3.11 1.97 18.10
C ILE A 274 3.96 3.18 18.53
N GLU A 275 4.73 3.05 19.60
CA GLU A 275 5.62 4.12 20.06
C GLU A 275 6.72 4.44 19.04
N ARG A 276 7.32 3.42 18.42
CA ARG A 276 8.28 3.64 17.33
C ARG A 276 7.64 4.37 16.15
N GLY A 277 6.45 3.93 15.72
CA GLY A 277 5.71 4.62 14.66
C GLY A 277 5.42 6.09 15.00
N ARG A 278 5.00 6.38 16.24
CA ARG A 278 4.77 7.78 16.68
C ARG A 278 6.05 8.63 16.69
N ARG A 279 7.20 8.04 17.02
CA ARG A 279 8.49 8.75 16.99
C ARG A 279 8.91 9.05 15.55
N GLU A 280 8.77 8.08 14.66
CA GLU A 280 9.06 8.24 13.23
C GLU A 280 8.15 9.32 12.59
N GLU A 281 6.85 9.32 12.92
CA GLU A 281 5.91 10.36 12.49
C GLU A 281 6.28 11.75 13.02
N ALA A 282 6.69 11.84 14.29
CA ALA A 282 7.13 13.10 14.90
C ALA A 282 8.40 13.64 14.22
N GLU A 283 9.39 12.77 13.97
CA GLU A 283 10.62 13.13 13.27
C GLU A 283 10.35 13.56 11.82
N ALA A 284 9.46 12.87 11.11
CA ALA A 284 9.06 13.24 9.76
C ALA A 284 8.41 14.63 9.72
N HIS A 285 7.49 14.90 10.66
CA HIS A 285 6.83 16.19 10.76
C HIS A 285 7.79 17.33 11.15
N ASP A 286 8.78 17.07 12.00
CA ASP A 286 9.82 18.05 12.32
C ASP A 286 10.72 18.35 11.11
N GLN A 287 11.09 17.32 10.33
CA GLN A 287 11.81 17.51 9.07
C GLN A 287 11.00 18.33 8.06
N GLU A 288 9.70 18.11 7.96
CA GLU A 288 8.82 18.92 7.11
C GLU A 288 8.77 20.38 7.57
N ARG A 289 8.68 20.62 8.87
CA ARG A 289 8.74 21.97 9.45
C ARG A 289 10.08 22.66 9.16
N GLU A 290 11.19 21.94 9.26
CA GLU A 290 12.50 22.48 8.90
C GLU A 290 12.62 22.81 7.42
N LYS A 291 12.14 21.92 6.53
CA LYS A 291 12.08 22.19 5.09
C LYS A 291 11.23 23.43 4.79
N ALA A 292 10.05 23.54 5.40
CA ALA A 292 9.19 24.70 5.25
C ALA A 292 9.87 26.00 5.74
N ARG A 293 10.59 25.95 6.87
CA ARG A 293 11.38 27.10 7.37
C ARG A 293 12.48 27.50 6.39
N ARG A 294 13.21 26.55 5.80
CA ARG A 294 14.25 26.82 4.80
C ARG A 294 13.66 27.47 3.56
N ILE A 295 12.56 26.93 3.04
CA ILE A 295 11.85 27.51 1.89
C ILE A 295 11.40 28.94 2.20
N ALA A 296 10.83 29.18 3.39
CA ALA A 296 10.41 30.52 3.80
C ALA A 296 11.59 31.50 3.87
N GLN A 297 12.75 31.07 4.38
CA GLN A 297 13.98 31.88 4.40
C GLN A 297 14.49 32.19 3.00
N GLU A 298 14.50 31.19 2.10
CA GLU A 298 14.90 31.38 0.70
C GLU A 298 13.97 32.35 -0.05
N LEU A 299 12.66 32.26 0.20
CA LEU A 299 11.68 33.18 -0.37
C LEU A 299 11.87 34.61 0.14
N LEU A 300 12.12 34.79 1.45
CA LEU A 300 12.41 36.10 2.03
C LEU A 300 13.70 36.69 1.45
N ALA A 301 14.78 35.92 1.38
CA ALA A 301 16.04 36.37 0.78
C ALA A 301 15.87 36.72 -0.71
N GLY A 302 15.08 35.93 -1.45
CA GLY A 302 14.72 36.23 -2.84
C GLY A 302 13.94 37.53 -2.98
N TRP A 303 12.99 37.79 -2.08
CA TRP A 303 12.20 39.02 -2.06
C TRP A 303 13.06 40.25 -1.72
N GLU A 304 13.93 40.15 -0.72
CA GLU A 304 14.87 41.22 -0.36
C GLU A 304 15.79 41.58 -1.53
N LYS A 305 16.30 40.57 -2.26
CA LYS A 305 17.12 40.79 -3.46
C LYS A 305 16.34 41.52 -4.55
N GLN A 306 15.08 41.15 -4.78
CA GLN A 306 14.22 41.84 -5.75
C GLN A 306 13.94 43.30 -5.34
N GLN A 307 13.73 43.57 -4.05
CA GLN A 307 13.57 44.95 -3.56
C GLN A 307 14.85 45.77 -3.76
N ALA A 308 16.00 45.18 -3.46
CA ALA A 308 17.30 45.83 -3.66
C ALA A 308 17.54 46.14 -5.15
N ASP A 309 17.30 45.19 -6.05
CA ASP A 309 17.47 45.39 -7.50
C ASP A 309 16.47 46.41 -8.04
N ARG A 310 15.22 46.41 -7.57
CA ARG A 310 14.23 47.44 -7.92
C ARG A 310 14.67 48.83 -7.46
N SER A 311 15.29 48.94 -6.28
CA SER A 311 15.80 50.22 -5.78
C SER A 311 16.98 50.73 -6.63
N LYS A 312 17.89 49.85 -7.05
CA LYS A 312 18.97 50.17 -7.99
C LYS A 312 18.45 50.62 -9.35
N ILE A 313 17.44 49.94 -9.90
CA ILE A 313 16.79 50.34 -11.17
C ILE A 313 16.14 51.72 -11.04
N LYS A 314 15.49 52.02 -9.92
CA LYS A 314 14.93 53.36 -9.68
C LYS A 314 16.01 54.44 -9.59
N GLN A 315 17.12 54.14 -8.92
CA GLN A 315 18.26 55.05 -8.82
C GLN A 315 18.89 55.30 -10.20
N SER A 316 19.14 54.26 -10.98
CA SER A 316 19.68 54.41 -12.34
C SER A 316 18.71 55.16 -13.26
N ALA A 317 17.40 54.88 -13.18
CA ALA A 317 16.38 55.62 -13.92
C ALA A 317 16.33 57.11 -13.51
N ARG A 318 16.51 57.41 -12.22
CA ARG A 318 16.60 58.80 -11.73
C ARG A 318 17.84 59.52 -12.26
N VAL A 319 19.01 58.89 -12.19
CA VAL A 319 20.26 59.45 -12.74
C VAL A 319 20.14 59.70 -14.25
N MET A 320 19.53 58.77 -15.00
CA MET A 320 19.27 58.93 -16.43
C MET A 320 18.24 60.04 -16.73
N GLY A 321 17.27 60.25 -15.83
CA GLY A 321 16.32 61.35 -15.93
C GLY A 321 16.96 62.71 -15.66
N GLU A 322 17.84 62.81 -14.66
CA GLU A 322 18.59 64.03 -14.31
C GLU A 322 19.70 64.35 -15.33
N SER A 323 20.29 63.35 -15.98
CA SER A 323 21.30 63.53 -17.03
C SER A 323 20.71 63.70 -18.44
N TRP A 324 19.38 63.62 -18.59
CA TRP A 324 18.72 63.84 -19.87
C TRP A 324 18.76 65.33 -20.23
N PRO A 325 19.26 65.73 -21.41
CA PRO A 325 19.42 67.15 -21.80
C PRO A 325 18.10 67.92 -22.00
N PHE A 326 16.96 67.29 -21.74
CA PHE A 326 15.60 67.85 -21.84
C PHE A 326 14.78 67.58 -20.57
N ALA A 327 15.44 67.19 -19.47
CA ALA A 327 14.78 67.04 -18.19
C ALA A 327 14.09 68.37 -17.82
N PRO A 328 12.79 68.39 -17.48
CA PRO A 328 12.12 69.62 -17.10
C PRO A 328 12.77 70.15 -15.82
N GLU A 329 13.51 71.26 -15.93
CA GLU A 329 14.04 71.99 -14.79
C GLU A 329 12.86 72.49 -13.95
N HIS A 330 12.69 71.88 -12.77
CA HIS A 330 11.86 72.29 -11.64
C HIS A 330 10.63 73.19 -11.94
N PHE A 331 9.44 72.59 -11.84
CA PHE A 331 8.23 73.33 -11.41
C PHE A 331 8.15 73.34 -9.88
#